data_AF-A0A7V3LWZ6-F1
#
_entry.id   AF-A0A7V3LWZ6-F1
#
_cell.length_a   1.000
_cell.length_b   1.000
_cell.length_c   1.000
_cell.angle_alpha   90.00
_cell.angle_beta   90.00
_cell.angle_gamma   90.00
#
_symmetry.space_group_name_H-M   'P 1'
#
loop_
_entity.id
_entity.type
_entity.pdbx_description
1 polymer ?
#
loop_
_entity_poly.entity_id
_entity_poly.type
_entity_poly.pdbx_seq_one_letter_code
_entity_poly.pdbx_strand_id
1 'polypeptide(L)'
;MTTRTTNDIVRYLKKLSPETIRKQTFLQFTDSELLDAANAFSRDNERLTAILEAVLRSPEHSPDFIHYGGVYSALSGIVVPFRGLQDNLATFYAWFAYGVQHNYFEDIFESAQSVIMEYLDQEEKEAVETGLRILIRFARAFSPTMGWAAWVLGFLNELPLTWKLGSQIFDELITRVQSQPEAEEAVEILEAYVKKGVRGPRKSVSVDADLVEEVVDVVSKLLVEIPSPDMLTFTIQPSLRALFDPEKKMTPPPRAEEAVLELIYLALSPNMAETPEADQALQVLQRLLREGKAPLQELAPWLEKAHGDWRLLLSDNICKVGFLTPEELKALALDTQVNVYLRNDAVDALIESAQRIPSLESDVKAFVRHLLTRPESRDVPEEESFLAMVISALLDADWQD
;
A
#
# COMPACT_ATOMS: atom_id res chain seq x y z
N MET A 1 -26.03 -13.92 19.80
CA MET A 1 -26.36 -12.73 18.97
C MET A 1 -27.36 -13.04 17.85
N THR A 2 -28.29 -12.14 17.53
CA THR A 2 -29.05 -12.15 16.27
C THR A 2 -28.09 -11.85 15.12
N THR A 3 -28.06 -12.71 14.10
CA THR A 3 -27.33 -12.46 12.84
C THR A 3 -27.79 -11.11 12.32
N ARG A 4 -26.94 -10.08 12.43
CA ARG A 4 -27.26 -8.76 11.88
C ARG A 4 -27.25 -8.91 10.38
N THR A 5 -28.35 -8.55 9.73
CA THR A 5 -28.39 -8.64 8.28
C THR A 5 -27.53 -7.51 7.69
N THR A 6 -26.97 -7.72 6.50
CA THR A 6 -26.29 -6.65 5.74
C THR A 6 -27.15 -5.37 5.67
N ASN A 7 -28.48 -5.53 5.58
CA ASN A 7 -29.44 -4.43 5.60
C ASN A 7 -29.44 -3.62 6.90
N ASP A 8 -29.20 -4.25 8.05
CA ASP A 8 -29.11 -3.55 9.34
C ASP A 8 -27.83 -2.73 9.44
N ILE A 9 -26.72 -3.27 8.95
CA ILE A 9 -25.42 -2.58 8.86
C ILE A 9 -25.53 -1.39 7.91
N VAL A 10 -26.09 -1.58 6.71
CA VAL A 10 -26.35 -0.49 5.75
C VAL A 10 -27.24 0.59 6.37
N ARG A 11 -28.30 0.22 7.10
CA ARG A 11 -29.17 1.19 7.78
C ARG A 11 -28.43 1.96 8.88
N TYR A 12 -27.52 1.30 9.59
CA TYR A 12 -26.65 1.95 10.57
C TYR A 12 -25.67 2.93 9.91
N LEU A 13 -24.92 2.50 8.90
CA LEU A 13 -23.95 3.33 8.16
C LEU A 13 -24.61 4.54 7.48
N LYS A 14 -25.85 4.39 6.96
CA LYS A 14 -26.62 5.51 6.40
C LYS A 14 -26.97 6.61 7.42
N LYS A 15 -27.01 6.30 8.72
CA LYS A 15 -27.25 7.28 9.78
C LYS A 15 -25.99 8.06 10.18
N LEU A 16 -24.81 7.54 9.86
CA LEU A 16 -23.54 8.18 10.16
C LEU A 16 -23.15 9.14 9.02
N SER A 17 -22.41 10.19 9.38
CA SER A 17 -21.71 11.01 8.39
C SER A 17 -20.42 10.28 7.94
N PRO A 18 -19.89 10.58 6.73
CA PRO A 18 -18.59 10.06 6.31
C PRO A 18 -17.48 10.33 7.34
N GLU A 19 -17.44 11.54 7.93
CA GLU A 19 -16.47 11.90 8.97
C GLU A 19 -16.59 11.03 10.22
N THR A 20 -17.82 10.71 10.66
CA THR A 20 -18.03 9.81 11.79
C THR A 20 -17.56 8.40 11.47
N ILE A 21 -17.82 7.91 10.25
CA ILE A 21 -17.35 6.58 9.80
C ILE A 21 -15.81 6.52 9.86
N ARG A 22 -15.11 7.53 9.33
CA ARG A 22 -13.63 7.57 9.30
C ARG A 22 -12.97 7.58 10.68
N LYS A 23 -13.63 8.17 11.67
CA LYS A 23 -13.14 8.29 13.05
C LYS A 23 -13.48 7.08 13.91
N GLN A 24 -14.38 6.21 13.45
CA GLN A 24 -14.87 5.08 14.22
C GLN A 24 -14.12 3.81 13.85
N THR A 25 -13.58 3.13 14.86
CA THR A 25 -13.18 1.73 14.71
C THR A 25 -14.42 0.87 14.88
N PHE A 26 -14.83 0.16 13.82
CA PHE A 26 -16.06 -0.65 13.82
C PHE A 26 -15.85 -2.02 14.44
N LEU A 27 -15.44 -2.07 15.70
CA LEU A 27 -15.13 -3.33 16.41
C LEU A 27 -16.32 -4.28 16.57
N GLN A 28 -17.53 -3.80 16.31
CA GLN A 28 -18.76 -4.57 16.33
C GLN A 28 -19.11 -5.26 14.98
N PHE A 29 -18.33 -5.02 13.93
CA PHE A 29 -18.51 -5.60 12.59
C PHE A 29 -17.18 -6.16 12.09
N THR A 30 -17.25 -7.26 11.34
CA THR A 30 -16.09 -7.73 10.58
C THR A 30 -15.87 -6.88 9.34
N ASP A 31 -14.66 -6.91 8.80
CA ASP A 31 -14.31 -6.29 7.53
C ASP A 31 -15.18 -6.85 6.40
N SER A 32 -15.42 -8.16 6.38
CA SER A 32 -16.31 -8.80 5.39
C SER A 32 -17.73 -8.22 5.47
N GLU A 33 -18.28 -8.07 6.68
CA GLU A 33 -19.61 -7.48 6.88
C GLU A 33 -19.67 -6.01 6.43
N LEU A 34 -18.59 -5.25 6.66
CA LEU A 34 -18.47 -3.87 6.21
C LEU A 34 -18.35 -3.76 4.69
N LEU A 35 -17.57 -4.64 4.06
CA LEU A 35 -17.40 -4.71 2.60
C LEU A 35 -18.70 -5.15 1.91
N ASP A 36 -19.43 -6.11 2.47
CA ASP A 36 -20.76 -6.48 1.98
C ASP A 36 -21.75 -5.31 2.06
N ALA A 37 -21.71 -4.55 3.16
CA ALA A 37 -22.51 -3.35 3.29
C ALA A 37 -22.06 -2.23 2.34
N ALA A 38 -20.76 -2.13 2.04
CA ALA A 38 -20.19 -1.15 1.13
C ALA A 38 -20.76 -1.28 -0.29
N ASN A 39 -21.08 -2.50 -0.74
CA ASN A 39 -21.72 -2.77 -2.03
C ASN A 39 -23.09 -2.08 -2.21
N ALA A 40 -23.73 -1.62 -1.13
CA ALA A 40 -24.97 -0.86 -1.20
C ALA A 40 -24.77 0.65 -1.51
N PHE A 41 -23.53 1.11 -1.64
CA PHE A 41 -23.18 2.51 -1.91
C PHE A 41 -22.56 2.66 -3.30
N SER A 42 -22.97 3.68 -4.06
CA SER A 42 -22.40 4.00 -5.37
C SER A 42 -20.98 4.57 -5.22
N ARG A 43 -20.18 4.49 -6.30
CA ARG A 43 -18.81 5.06 -6.34
C ARG A 43 -18.78 6.57 -6.04
N ASP A 44 -19.80 7.31 -6.45
CA ASP A 44 -19.92 8.75 -6.19
C ASP A 44 -20.42 9.09 -4.76
N ASN A 45 -20.46 8.10 -3.87
CA ASN A 45 -20.87 8.29 -2.48
C ASN A 45 -19.66 8.30 -1.55
N GLU A 46 -19.36 9.45 -0.94
CA GLU A 46 -18.26 9.60 0.00
C GLU A 46 -18.29 8.60 1.17
N ARG A 47 -19.47 8.05 1.54
CA ARG A 47 -19.56 6.99 2.55
C ARG A 47 -18.84 5.73 2.12
N LEU A 48 -18.83 5.39 0.83
CA LEU A 48 -18.09 4.23 0.33
C LEU A 48 -16.61 4.40 0.67
N THR A 49 -16.01 5.54 0.31
CA THR A 49 -14.63 5.91 0.65
C THR A 49 -14.38 5.79 2.15
N ALA A 50 -15.27 6.35 2.98
CA ALA A 50 -15.12 6.28 4.43
C ALA A 50 -15.20 4.85 5.00
N ILE A 51 -16.05 3.98 4.42
CA ILE A 51 -16.17 2.58 4.83
C ILE A 51 -14.90 1.82 4.46
N LEU A 52 -14.38 1.99 3.23
CA LEU A 52 -13.13 1.34 2.81
C LEU A 52 -11.94 1.80 3.67
N GLU A 53 -11.84 3.10 3.97
CA GLU A 53 -10.84 3.62 4.90
C GLU A 53 -10.97 3.01 6.31
N ALA A 54 -12.20 2.80 6.79
CA ALA A 54 -12.42 2.18 8.08
C ALA A 54 -12.02 0.69 8.08
N VAL A 55 -12.28 -0.04 6.99
CA VAL A 55 -11.78 -1.42 6.78
C VAL A 55 -10.25 -1.44 6.78
N LEU A 56 -9.58 -0.52 6.11
CA LEU A 56 -8.11 -0.46 6.07
C LEU A 56 -7.48 -0.05 7.41
N ARG A 57 -8.23 0.59 8.31
CA ARG A 57 -7.80 0.90 9.68
C ARG A 57 -8.29 -0.11 10.72
N SER A 58 -9.07 -1.10 10.30
CA SER A 58 -9.57 -2.15 11.17
C SER A 58 -8.42 -3.07 11.61
N PRO A 59 -8.44 -3.55 12.87
CA PRO A 59 -7.46 -4.50 13.36
C PRO A 59 -7.62 -5.92 12.77
N GLU A 60 -8.75 -6.22 12.10
CA GLU A 60 -8.96 -7.51 11.42
C GLU A 60 -7.91 -7.74 10.35
N HIS A 61 -7.45 -8.98 10.21
CA HIS A 61 -6.64 -9.36 9.07
C HIS A 61 -6.98 -10.78 8.63
N SER A 62 -7.92 -10.87 7.69
CA SER A 62 -8.36 -12.16 7.11
C SER A 62 -7.93 -12.26 5.65
N PRO A 63 -6.62 -12.42 5.34
CA PRO A 63 -6.12 -12.40 3.96
C PRO A 63 -6.64 -13.59 3.14
N ASP A 64 -6.96 -14.70 3.80
CA ASP A 64 -7.57 -15.88 3.17
C ASP A 64 -9.01 -15.63 2.68
N PHE A 65 -9.69 -14.64 3.25
CA PHE A 65 -11.10 -14.34 2.95
C PHE A 65 -11.30 -12.97 2.30
N ILE A 66 -10.37 -12.04 2.51
CA ILE A 66 -10.47 -10.65 2.08
C ILE A 66 -9.21 -10.25 1.32
N HIS A 67 -9.40 -9.89 0.06
CA HIS A 67 -8.34 -9.34 -0.78
C HIS A 67 -8.14 -7.84 -0.48
N TYR A 68 -7.35 -7.52 0.54
CA TYR A 68 -7.12 -6.13 0.94
C TYR A 68 -6.44 -5.28 -0.15
N GLY A 69 -5.69 -5.88 -1.07
CA GLY A 69 -5.23 -5.18 -2.27
C GLY A 69 -6.35 -4.67 -3.16
N GLY A 70 -7.45 -5.43 -3.24
CA GLY A 70 -8.67 -4.99 -3.90
C GLY A 70 -9.32 -3.81 -3.21
N VAL A 71 -9.25 -3.74 -1.87
CA VAL A 71 -9.78 -2.61 -1.08
C VAL A 71 -8.95 -1.35 -1.34
N TYR A 72 -7.62 -1.45 -1.32
CA TYR A 72 -6.72 -0.35 -1.65
C TYR A 72 -6.90 0.16 -3.08
N SER A 73 -6.95 -0.75 -4.06
CA SER A 73 -7.19 -0.42 -5.46
C SER A 73 -8.54 0.27 -5.66
N ALA A 74 -9.61 -0.27 -5.05
CA ALA A 74 -10.94 0.34 -5.09
C ALA A 74 -10.94 1.75 -4.47
N LEU A 75 -10.27 1.95 -3.33
CA LEU A 75 -10.17 3.24 -2.67
C LEU A 75 -9.41 4.26 -3.53
N SER A 76 -8.25 3.88 -4.09
CA SER A 76 -7.46 4.73 -4.98
C SER A 76 -8.26 5.21 -6.20
N GLY A 77 -9.13 4.35 -6.75
CA GLY A 77 -10.01 4.70 -7.87
C GLY A 77 -11.21 5.60 -7.53
N ILE A 78 -11.50 5.88 -6.25
CA ILE A 78 -12.67 6.70 -5.85
C ILE A 78 -12.33 7.83 -4.86
N VAL A 79 -11.10 7.93 -4.37
CA VAL A 79 -10.72 8.90 -3.32
C VAL A 79 -10.50 10.31 -3.87
N VAL A 80 -10.05 10.44 -5.13
CA VAL A 80 -9.70 11.72 -5.77
C VAL A 80 -10.86 12.74 -5.75
N PRO A 81 -12.11 12.40 -6.13
CA PRO A 81 -13.21 13.37 -6.14
C PRO A 81 -13.57 13.95 -4.76
N PHE A 82 -13.23 13.24 -3.67
CA PHE A 82 -13.61 13.63 -2.31
C PHE A 82 -12.46 14.23 -1.49
N ARG A 83 -11.24 13.77 -1.74
CA ARG A 83 -10.06 14.07 -0.92
C ARG A 83 -8.88 14.63 -1.72
N GLY A 84 -8.94 14.55 -3.04
CA GLY A 84 -7.90 15.06 -3.95
C GLY A 84 -6.70 14.13 -4.10
N LEU A 85 -5.73 14.59 -4.89
CA LEU A 85 -4.59 13.78 -5.35
C LEU A 85 -3.63 13.39 -4.23
N GLN A 86 -3.37 14.28 -3.27
CA GLN A 86 -2.44 14.02 -2.17
C GLN A 86 -2.91 12.86 -1.29
N ASP A 87 -4.22 12.76 -1.05
CA ASP A 87 -4.79 11.65 -0.30
C ASP A 87 -4.84 10.35 -1.13
N ASN A 88 -4.99 10.44 -2.45
CA ASN A 88 -4.78 9.30 -3.33
C ASN A 88 -3.33 8.77 -3.24
N LEU A 89 -2.35 9.67 -3.28
CA LEU A 89 -0.94 9.31 -3.16
C LEU A 89 -0.61 8.71 -1.78
N ALA A 90 -1.20 9.23 -0.70
CA ALA A 90 -1.05 8.63 0.63
C ALA A 90 -1.65 7.23 0.72
N THR A 91 -2.84 7.04 0.13
CA THR A 91 -3.49 5.73 0.03
C THR A 91 -2.62 4.76 -0.75
N PHE A 92 -2.01 5.24 -1.84
CA PHE A 92 -1.09 4.45 -2.64
C PHE A 92 0.20 4.08 -1.91
N TYR A 93 0.79 4.98 -1.13
CA TYR A 93 1.95 4.64 -0.30
C TYR A 93 1.62 3.63 0.78
N ALA A 94 0.42 3.71 1.37
CA ALA A 94 -0.07 2.70 2.30
C ALA A 94 -0.30 1.34 1.61
N TRP A 95 -0.86 1.35 0.40
CA TRP A 95 -0.99 0.15 -0.42
C TRP A 95 0.36 -0.47 -0.78
N PHE A 96 1.31 0.35 -1.23
CA PHE A 96 2.66 -0.08 -1.56
C PHE A 96 3.35 -0.70 -0.34
N ALA A 97 3.25 -0.06 0.83
CA ALA A 97 3.75 -0.60 2.09
C ALA A 97 3.17 -1.99 2.39
N TYR A 98 1.84 -2.11 2.31
CA TYR A 98 1.14 -3.37 2.52
C TYR A 98 1.60 -4.46 1.56
N GLY A 99 1.61 -4.17 0.26
CA GLY A 99 1.97 -5.18 -0.75
C GLY A 99 3.45 -5.56 -0.71
N VAL A 100 4.35 -4.68 -0.25
CA VAL A 100 5.76 -5.06 0.02
C VAL A 100 5.85 -6.08 1.15
N GLN A 101 5.08 -5.92 2.22
CA GLN A 101 5.07 -6.84 3.36
C GLN A 101 4.50 -8.22 2.98
N HIS A 102 3.47 -8.24 2.13
CA HIS A 102 2.73 -9.45 1.77
C HIS A 102 3.08 -10.01 0.38
N ASN A 103 4.10 -9.46 -0.28
CA ASN A 103 4.56 -9.87 -1.61
C ASN A 103 3.49 -9.74 -2.73
N TYR A 104 2.62 -8.74 -2.66
CA TYR A 104 1.56 -8.45 -3.66
C TYR A 104 2.03 -7.46 -4.74
N PHE A 105 3.17 -7.74 -5.37
CA PHE A 105 3.79 -6.83 -6.34
C PHE A 105 2.99 -6.65 -7.63
N GLU A 106 2.25 -7.66 -8.07
CA GLU A 106 1.42 -7.59 -9.28
C GLU A 106 0.26 -6.59 -9.12
N ASP A 107 -0.43 -6.61 -7.97
CA ASP A 107 -1.56 -5.71 -7.71
C ASP A 107 -1.12 -4.26 -7.40
N ILE A 108 0.08 -4.10 -6.82
CA ILE A 108 0.71 -2.78 -6.64
C ILE A 108 0.83 -2.07 -7.98
N PHE A 109 1.20 -2.81 -9.01
CA PHE A 109 1.48 -2.28 -10.33
C PHE A 109 0.23 -1.70 -11.00
N GLU A 110 -0.91 -2.40 -10.95
CA GLU A 110 -2.18 -1.89 -11.49
C GLU A 110 -2.64 -0.60 -10.77
N SER A 111 -2.44 -0.55 -9.45
CA SER A 111 -2.79 0.62 -8.65
C SER A 111 -1.88 1.81 -8.95
N ALA A 112 -0.59 1.56 -9.20
CA ALA A 112 0.38 2.59 -9.59
C ALA A 112 -0.04 3.27 -10.90
N GLN A 113 -0.51 2.49 -11.88
CA GLN A 113 -1.01 3.02 -13.14
C GLN A 113 -2.12 4.04 -12.93
N SER A 114 -3.11 3.69 -12.10
CA SER A 114 -4.26 4.55 -11.80
C SER A 114 -3.82 5.86 -11.14
N VAL A 115 -2.92 5.80 -10.15
CA VAL A 115 -2.38 7.00 -9.48
C VAL A 115 -1.58 7.88 -10.44
N ILE A 116 -0.70 7.27 -11.25
CA ILE A 116 0.08 7.98 -12.28
C ILE A 116 -0.88 8.72 -13.22
N MET A 117 -1.96 8.06 -13.65
CA MET A 117 -2.93 8.66 -14.56
C MET A 117 -3.61 9.88 -13.97
N GLU A 118 -4.11 9.78 -12.73
CA GLU A 118 -4.78 10.87 -12.04
C GLU A 118 -3.88 12.10 -11.91
N TYR A 119 -2.58 11.91 -11.68
CA TYR A 119 -1.61 13.01 -11.59
C TYR A 119 -1.26 13.62 -12.96
N LEU A 120 -1.15 12.80 -14.00
CA LEU A 120 -0.77 13.26 -15.33
C LEU A 120 -1.95 13.91 -16.09
N ASP A 121 -3.20 13.66 -15.70
CA ASP A 121 -4.39 14.35 -16.24
C ASP A 121 -4.54 15.80 -15.73
N GLN A 122 -3.75 16.20 -14.74
CA GLN A 122 -3.85 17.54 -14.13
C GLN A 122 -3.26 18.64 -15.01
N GLU A 123 -3.87 19.83 -15.00
CA GLU A 123 -3.31 21.02 -15.69
C GLU A 123 -2.12 21.66 -14.95
N GLU A 124 -1.82 21.21 -13.72
CA GLU A 124 -0.80 21.78 -12.85
C GLU A 124 0.56 21.10 -13.05
N LYS A 125 1.61 21.91 -13.28
CA LYS A 125 2.97 21.43 -13.51
C LYS A 125 3.46 20.45 -12.44
N GLU A 126 3.27 20.80 -11.17
CA GLU A 126 3.76 20.01 -10.05
C GLU A 126 3.10 18.63 -9.96
N ALA A 127 1.80 18.55 -10.27
CA ALA A 127 1.09 17.28 -10.33
C ALA A 127 1.60 16.40 -11.48
N VAL A 128 1.76 16.98 -12.67
CA VAL A 128 2.33 16.24 -13.82
C VAL A 128 3.74 15.74 -13.51
N GLU A 129 4.60 16.58 -12.94
CA GLU A 129 5.96 16.18 -12.56
C GLU A 129 5.96 15.08 -11.50
N THR A 130 5.02 15.11 -10.54
CA THR A 130 4.85 14.04 -9.56
C THR A 130 4.48 12.71 -10.23
N GLY A 131 3.52 12.73 -11.15
CA GLY A 131 3.11 11.54 -11.91
C GLY A 131 4.25 10.94 -12.73
N LEU A 132 5.05 11.78 -13.41
CA LEU A 132 6.22 11.33 -14.19
C LEU A 132 7.29 10.69 -13.29
N ARG A 133 7.52 11.25 -12.09
CA ARG A 133 8.51 10.69 -11.14
C ARG A 133 8.07 9.34 -10.59
N ILE A 134 6.78 9.17 -10.28
CA ILE A 134 6.24 7.87 -9.89
C ILE A 134 6.42 6.86 -11.04
N LEU A 135 6.09 7.25 -12.27
CA LEU A 135 6.29 6.43 -13.46
C LEU A 135 7.75 5.98 -13.61
N ILE A 136 8.71 6.90 -13.57
CA ILE A 136 10.16 6.59 -13.68
C ILE A 136 10.58 5.57 -12.62
N ARG A 137 10.14 5.73 -11.38
CA ARG A 137 10.52 4.82 -10.29
C ARG A 137 9.95 3.43 -10.48
N PHE A 138 8.67 3.32 -10.84
CA PHE A 138 8.03 2.04 -11.13
C PHE A 138 8.71 1.32 -12.30
N ALA A 139 8.99 2.06 -13.37
CA ALA A 139 9.69 1.56 -14.55
C ALA A 139 11.04 0.91 -14.21
N ARG A 140 11.79 1.55 -13.31
CA ARG A 140 13.13 1.10 -12.86
C ARG A 140 13.06 -0.06 -11.90
N ALA A 141 12.02 -0.12 -11.08
CA ALA A 141 11.91 -1.10 -10.01
C ALA A 141 11.35 -2.45 -10.48
N PHE A 142 10.43 -2.47 -11.44
CA PHE A 142 9.63 -3.67 -11.74
C PHE A 142 10.03 -4.42 -13.01
N SER A 143 11.16 -4.09 -13.66
CA SER A 143 11.59 -4.72 -14.93
C SER A 143 10.39 -4.98 -15.86
N PRO A 144 9.59 -3.94 -16.17
CA PRO A 144 8.24 -4.08 -16.64
C PRO A 144 8.15 -4.77 -18.01
N THR A 145 7.03 -5.45 -18.22
CA THR A 145 6.74 -6.19 -19.45
C THR A 145 6.52 -5.24 -20.64
N MET A 146 6.59 -5.78 -21.86
CA MET A 146 6.25 -5.07 -23.09
C MET A 146 4.84 -4.42 -23.04
N GLY A 147 3.89 -5.05 -22.33
CA GLY A 147 2.55 -4.49 -22.13
C GLY A 147 2.54 -3.18 -21.33
N TRP A 148 3.47 -3.03 -20.38
CA TRP A 148 3.62 -1.79 -19.62
C TRP A 148 4.20 -0.67 -20.47
N ALA A 149 5.23 -0.98 -21.25
CA ALA A 149 5.83 0.00 -22.15
C ALA A 149 4.79 0.50 -23.17
N ALA A 150 3.97 -0.41 -23.71
CA ALA A 150 2.84 -0.06 -24.57
C ALA A 150 1.78 0.80 -23.84
N TRP A 151 1.47 0.50 -22.57
CA TRP A 151 0.56 1.31 -21.75
C TRP A 151 1.10 2.72 -21.51
N VAL A 152 2.35 2.86 -21.05
CA VAL A 152 3.02 4.15 -20.85
C VAL A 152 2.96 4.99 -22.12
N LEU A 153 3.17 4.36 -23.27
CA LEU A 153 3.21 5.04 -24.56
C LEU A 153 1.84 5.40 -25.11
N GLY A 154 0.84 4.54 -24.91
CA GLY A 154 -0.55 4.91 -25.17
C GLY A 154 -0.93 6.14 -24.34
N PHE A 155 -0.58 6.12 -23.05
CA PHE A 155 -1.00 7.15 -22.11
C PHE A 155 -0.30 8.50 -22.32
N LEU A 156 1.03 8.52 -22.48
CA LEU A 156 1.78 9.75 -22.79
C LEU A 156 1.33 10.38 -24.12
N ASN A 157 0.74 9.61 -25.03
CA ASN A 157 0.17 10.08 -26.29
C ASN A 157 -1.33 10.44 -26.20
N GLU A 158 -2.06 10.01 -25.17
CA GLU A 158 -3.47 10.37 -24.98
C GLU A 158 -3.64 11.67 -24.19
N LEU A 159 -2.63 12.02 -23.38
CA LEU A 159 -2.71 13.18 -22.52
C LEU A 159 -2.39 14.51 -23.24
N PRO A 160 -3.27 15.52 -23.13
CA PRO A 160 -3.11 16.79 -23.82
C PRO A 160 -1.82 17.55 -23.52
N LEU A 161 -1.27 17.37 -22.31
CA LEU A 161 -0.15 18.15 -21.77
C LEU A 161 1.20 17.47 -21.98
N THR A 162 1.20 16.15 -22.12
CA THR A 162 2.40 15.34 -22.37
C THR A 162 2.52 14.95 -23.84
N TRP A 163 1.57 15.25 -24.73
CA TRP A 163 1.67 14.90 -26.17
C TRP A 163 3.02 15.23 -26.83
N LYS A 164 3.62 16.40 -26.57
CA LYS A 164 4.95 16.74 -27.12
C LYS A 164 6.05 15.87 -26.52
N LEU A 165 5.97 15.61 -25.22
CA LEU A 165 6.84 14.70 -24.49
C LEU A 165 6.66 13.26 -25.00
N GLY A 166 5.42 12.79 -25.13
CA GLY A 166 5.02 11.52 -25.72
C GLY A 166 5.47 11.39 -27.17
N SER A 167 5.36 12.43 -27.99
CA SER A 167 5.85 12.45 -29.37
C SER A 167 7.39 12.40 -29.44
N GLN A 168 8.09 13.15 -28.59
CA GLN A 168 9.56 13.14 -28.53
C GLN A 168 10.09 11.79 -28.01
N ILE A 169 9.49 11.28 -26.93
CA ILE A 169 9.73 9.93 -26.42
C ILE A 169 9.45 8.95 -27.55
N PHE A 170 8.31 9.03 -28.24
CA PHE A 170 7.93 8.14 -29.32
C PHE A 170 8.90 8.16 -30.51
N ASP A 171 9.32 9.33 -30.97
CA ASP A 171 10.27 9.48 -32.09
C ASP A 171 11.64 8.88 -31.72
N GLU A 172 12.12 9.13 -30.50
CA GLU A 172 13.38 8.57 -29.98
C GLU A 172 13.27 7.05 -29.79
N LEU A 173 12.11 6.57 -29.34
CA LEU A 173 11.81 5.14 -29.18
C LEU A 173 11.75 4.41 -30.50
N ILE A 174 11.03 4.94 -31.50
CA ILE A 174 11.03 4.36 -32.84
C ILE A 174 12.46 4.27 -33.36
N THR A 175 13.25 5.33 -33.22
CA THR A 175 14.64 5.35 -33.70
C THR A 175 15.49 4.26 -33.02
N ARG A 176 15.35 4.08 -31.70
CA ARG A 176 16.06 3.04 -30.95
C ARG A 176 15.56 1.63 -31.26
N VAL A 177 14.25 1.42 -31.33
CA VAL A 177 13.63 0.11 -31.57
C VAL A 177 13.85 -0.35 -33.02
N GLN A 178 13.78 0.55 -34.02
CA GLN A 178 14.12 0.24 -35.42
C GLN A 178 15.59 -0.14 -35.63
N SER A 179 16.47 0.26 -34.70
CA SER A 179 17.88 -0.17 -34.73
C SER A 179 18.08 -1.60 -34.22
N GLN A 180 17.02 -2.27 -33.76
CA GLN A 180 17.06 -3.62 -33.20
C GLN A 180 16.43 -4.66 -34.14
N PRO A 181 17.13 -5.75 -34.46
CA PRO A 181 16.66 -6.74 -35.44
C PRO A 181 15.44 -7.57 -35.01
N GLU A 182 15.07 -7.56 -33.72
CA GLU A 182 14.05 -8.45 -33.15
C GLU A 182 12.74 -7.73 -32.79
N ALA A 183 12.60 -6.44 -33.12
CA ALA A 183 11.55 -5.58 -32.59
C ALA A 183 10.44 -5.18 -33.58
N GLU A 184 10.28 -5.90 -34.70
CA GLU A 184 9.26 -5.58 -35.73
C GLU A 184 7.83 -5.54 -35.15
N GLU A 185 7.47 -6.49 -34.27
CA GLU A 185 6.16 -6.53 -33.59
C GLU A 185 5.97 -5.35 -32.62
N ALA A 186 7.04 -4.92 -31.94
CA ALA A 186 7.02 -3.74 -31.08
C ALA A 186 6.78 -2.46 -31.89
N VAL A 187 7.44 -2.31 -33.04
CA VAL A 187 7.23 -1.18 -33.95
C VAL A 187 5.79 -1.14 -34.46
N GLU A 188 5.22 -2.28 -34.85
CA GLU A 188 3.82 -2.34 -35.32
C GLU A 188 2.81 -1.95 -34.23
N ILE A 189 3.01 -2.41 -32.99
CA ILE A 189 2.19 -2.02 -31.84
C ILE A 189 2.31 -0.51 -31.60
N LEU A 190 3.53 0.02 -31.57
CA LEU A 190 3.80 1.45 -31.37
C LEU A 190 3.13 2.33 -32.43
N GLU A 191 3.27 1.97 -33.71
CA GLU A 191 2.62 2.69 -34.81
C GLU A 191 1.09 2.62 -34.75
N ALA A 192 0.52 1.50 -34.30
CA ALA A 192 -0.93 1.32 -34.17
C ALA A 192 -1.52 2.22 -33.06
N TYR A 193 -0.80 2.40 -31.95
CA TYR A 193 -1.21 3.31 -30.88
C TYR A 193 -1.16 4.79 -31.31
N VAL A 194 -0.13 5.22 -32.04
CA VAL A 194 -0.06 6.61 -32.55
C VAL A 194 -1.10 6.90 -33.63
N LYS A 195 -1.48 5.91 -34.44
CA LYS A 195 -2.60 6.06 -35.39
C LYS A 195 -3.96 6.20 -34.69
N LYS A 196 -4.10 5.72 -33.43
CA LYS A 196 -5.31 5.85 -32.61
C LYS A 196 -5.35 7.12 -31.75
N GLY A 197 -4.21 7.76 -31.47
CA GLY A 197 -4.12 9.00 -30.69
C GLY A 197 -4.89 10.17 -31.34
N VAL A 198 -5.91 10.67 -30.65
CA VAL A 198 -6.78 11.76 -31.14
C VAL A 198 -6.01 13.10 -31.12
N ARG A 199 -5.80 13.68 -32.30
CA ARG A 199 -5.25 15.04 -32.48
C ARG A 199 -6.28 16.09 -32.01
N GLY A 200 -6.17 16.57 -30.78
CA GLY A 200 -6.92 17.70 -30.25
C GLY A 200 -6.03 18.90 -29.90
N PRO A 201 -6.47 20.15 -30.06
CA PRO A 201 -5.70 21.31 -29.65
C PRO A 201 -5.86 21.49 -28.14
N ARG A 202 -4.79 21.45 -27.34
CA ARG A 202 -4.86 21.83 -25.92
C ARG A 202 -3.48 22.20 -25.35
N LYS A 203 -3.53 22.97 -24.26
CA LYS A 203 -2.44 23.70 -23.61
C LYS A 203 -1.22 22.80 -23.35
N SER A 204 -0.03 23.39 -23.32
CA SER A 204 1.20 22.69 -22.90
C SER A 204 1.59 23.10 -21.49
N VAL A 205 1.86 22.12 -20.62
CA VAL A 205 2.57 22.35 -19.36
C VAL A 205 4.06 22.29 -19.63
N SER A 206 4.82 23.27 -19.13
CA SER A 206 6.28 23.26 -19.23
C SER A 206 6.87 22.38 -18.13
N VAL A 207 7.16 21.13 -18.44
CA VAL A 207 7.87 20.18 -17.56
C VAL A 207 9.38 20.47 -17.59
N ASP A 208 10.07 20.18 -16.48
CA ASP A 208 11.53 20.20 -16.42
C ASP A 208 12.18 19.30 -17.50
N ALA A 209 13.18 19.83 -18.21
CA ALA A 209 13.81 19.13 -19.34
C ALA A 209 14.61 17.90 -18.91
N ASP A 210 15.23 17.93 -17.73
CA ASP A 210 16.01 16.80 -17.22
C ASP A 210 15.07 15.64 -16.86
N LEU A 211 13.89 15.96 -16.31
CA LEU A 211 12.86 14.96 -16.02
C LEU A 211 12.32 14.33 -17.30
N VAL A 212 12.13 15.13 -18.35
CA VAL A 212 11.73 14.64 -19.68
C VAL A 212 12.76 13.66 -20.24
N GLU A 213 14.04 14.03 -20.22
CA GLU A 213 15.14 13.17 -20.68
C GLU A 213 15.20 11.85 -19.87
N GLU A 214 14.96 11.92 -18.56
CA GLU A 214 14.92 10.75 -17.69
C GLU A 214 13.77 9.80 -18.05
N VAL A 215 12.57 10.31 -18.37
CA VAL A 215 11.46 9.48 -18.86
C VAL A 215 11.83 8.81 -20.19
N VAL A 216 12.39 9.56 -21.14
CA VAL A 216 12.82 9.03 -22.44
C VAL A 216 13.80 7.88 -22.27
N ASP A 217 14.84 8.06 -21.45
CA ASP A 217 15.88 7.05 -21.21
C ASP A 217 15.28 5.77 -20.62
N VAL A 218 14.44 5.92 -19.60
CA VAL A 218 13.83 4.79 -18.89
C VAL A 218 12.86 4.02 -19.79
N VAL A 219 11.95 4.70 -20.47
CA VAL A 219 10.98 4.02 -21.36
C VAL A 219 11.69 3.36 -22.55
N SER A 220 12.77 3.95 -23.05
CA SER A 220 13.59 3.36 -24.11
C SER A 220 14.23 2.05 -23.73
N LYS A 221 14.81 1.97 -22.53
CA LYS A 221 15.42 0.74 -22.05
C LYS A 221 14.40 -0.37 -21.95
N LEU A 222 13.17 -0.06 -21.53
CA LEU A 222 12.12 -1.06 -21.36
C LEU A 222 11.56 -1.64 -22.66
N LEU A 223 11.61 -0.89 -23.75
CA LEU A 223 11.21 -1.40 -25.07
C LEU A 223 12.28 -2.25 -25.75
N VAL A 224 13.52 -2.15 -25.27
CA VAL A 224 14.72 -2.73 -25.89
C VAL A 224 15.23 -3.92 -25.10
N GLU A 225 15.30 -3.77 -23.78
CA GLU A 225 15.74 -4.78 -22.85
C GLU A 225 14.50 -5.51 -22.37
N ILE A 226 14.08 -6.57 -23.07
CA ILE A 226 13.07 -7.51 -22.54
C ILE A 226 13.77 -8.28 -21.42
N PRO A 227 13.46 -8.04 -20.14
CA PRO A 227 14.06 -8.80 -19.07
C PRO A 227 13.52 -10.22 -19.13
N SER A 228 14.36 -11.22 -18.82
CA SER A 228 13.87 -12.58 -18.54
C SER A 228 12.77 -12.46 -17.47
N PRO A 229 11.63 -13.19 -17.60
CA PRO A 229 10.49 -13.10 -16.68
C PRO A 229 10.78 -13.59 -15.25
N ASP A 230 12.06 -13.76 -14.89
CA ASP A 230 12.45 -14.32 -13.61
C ASP A 230 12.48 -13.24 -12.52
N MET A 231 11.36 -13.20 -11.80
CA MET A 231 11.10 -12.51 -10.53
C MET A 231 11.15 -10.98 -10.55
N LEU A 232 10.00 -10.37 -10.24
CA LEU A 232 9.88 -8.96 -9.89
C LEU A 232 10.75 -8.65 -8.66
N THR A 233 12.00 -8.23 -8.85
CA THR A 233 12.84 -7.72 -7.77
C THR A 233 12.85 -6.20 -7.81
N PHE A 234 12.21 -5.58 -6.83
CA PHE A 234 12.29 -4.13 -6.63
C PHE A 234 13.75 -3.72 -6.40
N THR A 235 14.35 -3.08 -7.41
CA THR A 235 15.77 -2.76 -7.37
C THR A 235 15.99 -1.36 -6.78
N ILE A 236 16.69 -1.29 -5.65
CA ILE A 236 17.02 0.00 -5.01
C ILE A 236 18.02 0.76 -5.89
N GLN A 237 17.65 1.99 -6.25
CA GLN A 237 18.47 2.91 -7.01
C GLN A 237 19.84 3.17 -6.34
N PRO A 238 20.96 3.26 -7.11
CA PRO A 238 22.27 3.61 -6.57
C PRO A 238 22.30 4.96 -5.81
N SER A 239 21.45 5.91 -6.19
CA SER A 239 21.31 7.21 -5.51
C SER A 239 20.79 7.08 -4.07
N LEU A 240 19.97 6.05 -3.78
CA LEU A 240 19.59 5.71 -2.42
C LEU A 240 20.72 5.00 -1.68
N ARG A 241 21.56 4.19 -2.34
CA ARG A 241 22.73 3.57 -1.66
C ARG A 241 23.67 4.61 -1.05
N ALA A 242 23.76 5.80 -1.66
CA ALA A 242 24.53 6.92 -1.12
C ALA A 242 23.95 7.52 0.17
N LEU A 243 22.68 7.23 0.52
CA LEU A 243 22.06 7.63 1.79
C LEU A 243 22.58 6.86 2.98
N PHE A 244 23.06 5.65 2.73
CA PHE A 244 23.42 4.69 3.76
C PHE A 244 24.93 4.65 4.02
N ASP A 245 25.67 5.64 3.51
CA ASP A 245 27.11 5.81 3.75
C ASP A 245 27.34 6.25 5.21
N PRO A 246 27.83 5.36 6.10
CA PRO A 246 27.95 5.64 7.53
C PRO A 246 29.00 6.71 7.85
N GLU A 247 29.91 7.02 6.90
CA GLU A 247 30.93 8.06 7.08
C GLU A 247 30.43 9.48 6.75
N LYS A 248 29.29 9.60 6.05
CA LYS A 248 28.64 10.88 5.79
C LYS A 248 27.58 11.13 6.84
N LYS A 249 27.76 12.18 7.65
CA LYS A 249 26.71 12.70 8.55
C LYS A 249 25.39 12.72 7.79
N MET A 250 24.35 12.03 8.31
CA MET A 250 22.98 12.00 7.81
C MET A 250 22.54 13.38 7.33
N THR A 251 22.81 13.67 6.07
CA THR A 251 22.28 14.81 5.36
C THR A 251 21.33 14.16 4.39
N PRO A 252 20.02 14.43 4.48
CA PRO A 252 19.09 13.89 3.50
C PRO A 252 19.63 14.29 2.11
N PRO A 253 19.45 13.42 1.11
CA PRO A 253 19.83 13.81 -0.23
C PRO A 253 19.02 15.07 -0.58
N PRO A 254 19.50 15.90 -1.51
CA PRO A 254 18.56 16.73 -2.24
C PRO A 254 17.44 15.80 -2.74
N ARG A 255 16.18 16.07 -2.35
CA ARG A 255 14.95 15.38 -2.80
C ARG A 255 14.60 14.02 -2.14
N ALA A 256 14.75 13.86 -0.82
CA ALA A 256 14.25 12.66 -0.11
C ALA A 256 12.75 12.41 -0.31
N GLU A 257 11.96 13.48 -0.41
CA GLU A 257 10.53 13.47 -0.71
C GLU A 257 10.20 12.78 -2.04
N GLU A 258 11.14 12.73 -2.96
CA GLU A 258 10.94 12.02 -4.22
C GLU A 258 11.13 10.50 -4.03
N ALA A 259 11.89 10.03 -3.03
CA ALA A 259 12.33 8.64 -2.86
C ALA A 259 11.45 7.81 -1.90
N VAL A 260 10.20 8.22 -1.68
CA VAL A 260 9.32 7.61 -0.68
C VAL A 260 9.08 6.12 -0.94
N LEU A 261 8.90 5.69 -2.20
CA LEU A 261 8.67 4.29 -2.54
C LEU A 261 9.85 3.40 -2.14
N GLU A 262 11.07 3.81 -2.47
CA GLU A 262 12.26 3.04 -2.13
C GLU A 262 12.54 3.03 -0.63
N LEU A 263 12.23 4.12 0.07
CA LEU A 263 12.31 4.18 1.52
C LEU A 263 11.30 3.22 2.17
N ILE A 264 10.06 3.15 1.65
CA ILE A 264 9.06 2.19 2.12
C ILE A 264 9.53 0.76 1.85
N TYR A 265 10.02 0.47 0.64
CA TYR A 265 10.54 -0.86 0.31
C TYR A 265 11.69 -1.28 1.24
N LEU A 266 12.65 -0.39 1.44
CA LEU A 266 13.81 -0.63 2.31
C LEU A 266 13.41 -0.89 3.75
N ALA A 267 12.46 -0.10 4.28
CA ALA A 267 11.97 -0.31 5.62
C ALA A 267 11.21 -1.64 5.71
N LEU A 268 10.24 -1.87 4.83
CA LEU A 268 9.20 -2.87 5.05
C LEU A 268 9.44 -4.22 4.38
N SER A 269 10.40 -4.33 3.46
CA SER A 269 10.66 -5.60 2.80
C SER A 269 11.23 -6.62 3.80
N PRO A 270 10.65 -7.83 3.91
CA PRO A 270 11.21 -8.90 4.73
C PRO A 270 12.68 -9.20 4.40
N ASN A 271 13.06 -9.06 3.13
CA ASN A 271 14.44 -9.27 2.65
C ASN A 271 15.43 -8.23 3.18
N MET A 272 14.94 -7.06 3.60
CA MET A 272 15.76 -5.94 4.08
C MET A 272 15.65 -5.73 5.59
N ALA A 273 14.80 -6.51 6.27
CA ALA A 273 14.48 -6.32 7.67
C ALA A 273 15.75 -6.27 8.54
N GLU A 274 16.71 -7.17 8.36
CA GLU A 274 17.89 -7.22 9.24
C GLU A 274 19.02 -6.23 8.85
N THR A 275 18.75 -5.29 7.94
CA THR A 275 19.75 -4.36 7.42
C THR A 275 19.75 -3.01 8.17
N PRO A 276 20.93 -2.38 8.41
CA PRO A 276 21.01 -1.00 8.91
C PRO A 276 20.27 0.02 8.05
N GLU A 277 20.17 -0.25 6.75
CA GLU A 277 19.48 0.57 5.75
C GLU A 277 17.99 0.70 6.06
N ALA A 278 17.34 -0.37 6.54
CA ALA A 278 15.93 -0.34 6.91
C ALA A 278 15.64 0.62 8.07
N ASP A 279 16.51 0.71 9.08
CA ASP A 279 16.35 1.65 10.21
C ASP A 279 16.52 3.09 9.76
N GLN A 280 17.49 3.33 8.88
CA GLN A 280 17.72 4.66 8.33
C GLN A 280 16.54 5.08 7.44
N ALA A 281 16.01 4.17 6.62
CA ALA A 281 14.83 4.43 5.81
C ALA A 281 13.61 4.80 6.66
N LEU A 282 13.36 4.06 7.75
CA LEU A 282 12.32 4.39 8.71
C LEU A 282 12.51 5.80 9.31
N GLN A 283 13.72 6.14 9.75
CA GLN A 283 14.00 7.46 10.34
C GLN A 283 13.76 8.59 9.33
N VAL A 284 14.08 8.38 8.06
CA VAL A 284 13.79 9.35 6.99
C VAL A 284 12.28 9.46 6.76
N LEU A 285 11.53 8.35 6.70
CA LEU A 285 10.07 8.37 6.55
C LEU A 285 9.39 9.11 7.71
N GLN A 286 9.78 8.83 8.95
CA GLN A 286 9.28 9.54 10.14
C GLN A 286 9.56 11.04 10.06
N ARG A 287 10.73 11.43 9.55
CA ARG A 287 11.08 12.82 9.35
C ARG A 287 10.22 13.47 8.26
N LEU A 288 10.06 12.82 7.11
CA LEU A 288 9.22 13.31 6.01
C LEU A 288 7.77 13.52 6.47
N LEU A 289 7.24 12.60 7.29
CA LEU A 289 5.93 12.72 7.93
C LEU A 289 5.86 13.96 8.83
N ARG A 290 6.80 14.11 9.78
CA ARG A 290 6.82 15.26 10.72
C ARG A 290 7.00 16.61 10.02
N GLU A 291 7.77 16.66 8.93
CA GLU A 291 8.01 17.88 8.16
C GLU A 291 6.90 18.16 7.12
N GLY A 292 5.94 17.25 6.94
CA GLY A 292 4.88 17.39 5.95
C GLY A 292 5.39 17.42 4.51
N LYS A 293 6.54 16.79 4.25
CA LYS A 293 7.22 16.80 2.93
C LYS A 293 6.80 15.67 2.01
N ALA A 294 6.05 14.70 2.52
CA ALA A 294 5.45 13.62 1.74
C ALA A 294 4.08 13.26 2.32
N PRO A 295 3.12 12.83 1.49
CA PRO A 295 1.80 12.42 1.93
C PRO A 295 1.86 11.02 2.60
N LEU A 296 2.31 10.98 3.84
CA LEU A 296 2.50 9.76 4.65
C LEU A 296 1.44 9.59 5.76
N GLN A 297 0.36 10.37 5.72
CA GLN A 297 -0.66 10.43 6.75
C GLN A 297 -1.38 9.11 6.98
N GLU A 298 -1.60 8.31 5.94
CA GLU A 298 -2.17 6.97 6.14
C GLU A 298 -1.13 6.10 6.86
N LEU A 299 0.16 6.17 6.53
CA LEU A 299 1.23 5.46 7.26
C LEU A 299 1.55 6.04 8.65
N ALA A 300 0.97 7.17 9.06
CA ALA A 300 1.34 7.86 10.31
C ALA A 300 1.21 6.99 11.56
N PRO A 301 0.11 6.24 11.79
CA PRO A 301 -0.01 5.38 12.96
C PRO A 301 1.09 4.32 13.05
N TRP A 302 1.57 3.85 11.89
CA TRP A 302 2.70 2.93 11.80
C TRP A 302 4.01 3.65 12.11
N LEU A 303 4.31 4.71 11.35
CA LEU A 303 5.57 5.46 11.43
C LEU A 303 5.81 6.02 12.84
N GLU A 304 4.78 6.53 13.51
CA GLU A 304 4.89 7.14 14.83
C GLU A 304 5.18 6.14 15.95
N LYS A 305 4.80 4.88 15.77
CA LYS A 305 5.03 3.84 16.76
C LYS A 305 6.32 3.05 16.51
N ALA A 306 6.80 3.03 15.26
CA ALA A 306 7.95 2.23 14.85
C ALA A 306 9.25 2.74 15.49
N HIS A 307 9.68 2.06 16.57
CA HIS A 307 10.90 2.37 17.31
C HIS A 307 11.58 1.07 17.79
N GLY A 308 12.91 1.11 17.99
CA GLY A 308 13.65 -0.05 18.47
C GLY A 308 13.57 -1.21 17.49
N ASP A 309 13.18 -2.39 17.97
CA ASP A 309 13.03 -3.59 17.14
C ASP A 309 11.62 -3.70 16.54
N TRP A 310 11.19 -2.63 15.87
CA TRP A 310 9.85 -2.47 15.31
C TRP A 310 9.51 -3.52 14.24
N ARG A 311 10.53 -4.14 13.63
CA ARG A 311 10.38 -5.14 12.57
C ARG A 311 9.82 -6.44 13.10
N LEU A 312 10.09 -6.75 14.36
CA LEU A 312 9.49 -7.89 15.04
C LEU A 312 8.03 -7.62 15.47
N LEU A 313 7.58 -6.36 15.40
CA LEU A 313 6.18 -5.97 15.58
C LEU A 313 5.38 -6.04 14.28
N LEU A 314 6.05 -6.27 13.14
CA LEU A 314 5.42 -6.68 11.89
C LEU A 314 5.22 -8.20 11.93
N SER A 315 4.19 -8.66 12.65
CA SER A 315 3.67 -10.01 12.39
C SER A 315 3.01 -10.01 11.01
N ASP A 316 3.01 -11.15 10.31
CA ASP A 316 2.52 -11.24 8.93
C ASP A 316 1.00 -11.01 8.83
N ASN A 317 0.34 -10.79 9.97
CA ASN A 317 -1.10 -10.71 10.14
C ASN A 317 -1.57 -9.39 10.75
N ILE A 318 -0.71 -8.41 10.95
CA ILE A 318 -1.16 -7.09 11.41
C ILE A 318 -0.40 -6.02 10.65
N CYS A 319 -0.96 -5.59 9.53
CA CYS A 319 -1.03 -4.18 9.14
C CYS A 319 -1.75 -4.09 7.82
N LYS A 320 -2.87 -3.37 7.75
CA LYS A 320 -3.31 -2.69 6.53
C LYS A 320 -2.79 -1.26 6.57
N VAL A 321 -3.02 -0.59 7.70
CA VAL A 321 -2.47 0.73 8.05
C VAL A 321 -2.19 0.78 9.55
N GLY A 322 -0.92 0.81 9.97
CA GLY A 322 -0.59 0.87 11.40
C GLY A 322 -0.49 -0.50 12.07
N PHE A 323 0.58 -0.72 12.84
CA PHE A 323 0.72 -1.92 13.66
C PHE A 323 0.10 -1.68 15.04
N LEU A 324 -0.45 -2.74 15.61
CA LEU A 324 -0.84 -2.75 17.02
C LEU A 324 0.32 -3.24 17.86
N THR A 325 0.59 -2.55 18.96
CA THR A 325 1.53 -3.02 19.97
C THR A 325 0.97 -4.24 20.70
N PRO A 326 1.81 -5.08 21.33
CA PRO A 326 1.33 -6.17 22.17
C PRO A 326 0.31 -5.72 23.22
N GLU A 327 0.49 -4.55 23.82
CA GLU A 327 -0.48 -4.03 24.80
C GLU A 327 -1.84 -3.65 24.17
N GLU A 328 -1.83 -3.12 22.95
CA GLU A 328 -3.08 -2.83 22.22
C GLU A 328 -3.79 -4.12 21.82
N LEU A 329 -3.05 -5.17 21.43
CA LEU A 329 -3.61 -6.49 21.14
C LEU A 329 -4.20 -7.15 22.38
N LYS A 330 -3.51 -7.07 23.52
CA LYS A 330 -4.04 -7.56 24.80
C LYS A 330 -5.34 -6.85 25.17
N ALA A 331 -5.38 -5.52 25.03
CA ALA A 331 -6.58 -4.74 25.30
C ALA A 331 -7.73 -5.14 24.38
N LEU A 332 -7.46 -5.37 23.09
CA LEU A 332 -8.44 -5.82 22.11
C LEU A 332 -9.00 -7.19 22.47
N ALA A 333 -8.15 -8.17 22.77
CA ALA A 333 -8.55 -9.53 23.12
C ALA A 333 -9.39 -9.60 24.42
N LEU A 334 -9.15 -8.68 25.36
CA LEU A 334 -9.90 -8.59 26.62
C LEU A 334 -11.31 -7.99 26.47
N ASP A 335 -11.56 -7.18 25.46
CA ASP A 335 -12.81 -6.43 25.33
C ASP A 335 -13.97 -7.31 24.85
N THR A 336 -14.84 -7.71 25.77
CA THR A 336 -16.03 -8.53 25.51
C THR A 336 -17.07 -7.89 24.58
N GLN A 337 -16.97 -6.58 24.30
CA GLN A 337 -17.86 -5.90 23.35
C GLN A 337 -17.38 -6.03 21.90
N VAL A 338 -16.16 -6.50 21.69
CA VAL A 338 -15.54 -6.68 20.38
C VAL A 338 -15.95 -8.03 19.79
N ASN A 339 -16.08 -8.08 18.46
CA ASN A 339 -16.33 -9.31 17.73
C ASN A 339 -15.31 -10.40 18.12
N VAL A 340 -15.81 -11.62 18.33
CA VAL A 340 -15.00 -12.75 18.79
C VAL A 340 -13.85 -13.13 17.86
N TYR A 341 -14.04 -12.97 16.55
CA TYR A 341 -13.01 -13.26 15.55
C TYR A 341 -11.87 -12.24 15.61
N LEU A 342 -12.20 -10.94 15.73
CA LEU A 342 -11.17 -9.88 15.92
C LEU A 342 -10.34 -10.08 17.18
N ARG A 343 -10.99 -10.55 18.25
CA ARG A 343 -10.30 -10.87 19.50
C ARG A 343 -9.40 -12.08 19.34
N ASN A 344 -9.80 -13.04 18.52
CA ASN A 344 -8.98 -14.21 18.21
C ASN A 344 -7.76 -13.83 17.37
N ASP A 345 -7.94 -13.04 16.31
CA ASP A 345 -6.85 -12.52 15.49
C ASP A 345 -5.81 -11.77 16.35
N ALA A 346 -6.27 -11.02 17.35
CA ALA A 346 -5.38 -10.34 18.30
C ALA A 346 -4.54 -11.31 19.15
N VAL A 347 -5.11 -12.45 19.55
CA VAL A 347 -4.40 -13.51 20.28
C VAL A 347 -3.43 -14.24 19.37
N ASP A 348 -3.84 -14.60 18.16
CA ASP A 348 -2.99 -15.28 17.17
C ASP A 348 -1.74 -14.45 16.87
N ALA A 349 -1.92 -13.16 16.66
CA ALA A 349 -0.80 -12.26 16.43
C ALA A 349 0.11 -12.07 17.65
N LEU A 350 -0.44 -12.10 18.87
CA LEU A 350 0.38 -12.09 20.09
C LEU A 350 1.22 -13.35 20.21
N ILE A 351 0.64 -14.52 19.90
CA ILE A 351 1.33 -15.82 19.93
C ILE A 351 2.44 -15.84 18.86
N GLU A 352 2.13 -15.43 17.63
CA GLU A 352 3.10 -15.32 16.54
C GLU A 352 4.26 -14.39 16.93
N SER A 353 3.95 -13.22 17.51
CA SER A 353 4.95 -12.26 18.01
C SER A 353 5.86 -12.89 19.07
N ALA A 354 5.30 -13.68 19.98
CA ALA A 354 6.06 -14.36 21.02
C ALA A 354 6.93 -15.51 20.51
N GLN A 355 6.52 -16.20 19.44
CA GLN A 355 7.35 -17.21 18.78
C GLN A 355 8.55 -16.57 18.08
N ARG A 356 8.37 -15.37 17.51
CA ARG A 356 9.45 -14.59 16.88
C ARG A 356 10.35 -13.88 17.91
N ILE A 357 9.79 -13.48 19.06
CA ILE A 357 10.48 -12.69 20.10
C ILE A 357 10.50 -13.46 21.44
N PRO A 358 11.59 -14.18 21.76
CA PRO A 358 11.69 -14.97 22.98
C PRO A 358 11.46 -14.18 24.28
N SER A 359 11.79 -12.88 24.30
CA SER A 359 11.56 -12.03 25.48
C SER A 359 10.08 -11.72 25.74
N LEU A 360 9.19 -11.86 24.75
CA LEU A 360 7.75 -11.68 24.92
C LEU A 360 7.03 -12.96 25.37
N GLU A 361 7.64 -14.13 25.16
CA GLU A 361 7.00 -15.43 25.34
C GLU A 361 6.37 -15.61 26.73
N SER A 362 7.11 -15.30 27.80
CA SER A 362 6.62 -15.46 29.16
C SER A 362 5.42 -14.54 29.47
N ASP A 363 5.42 -13.34 28.92
CA ASP A 363 4.38 -12.33 29.15
C ASP A 363 3.11 -12.67 28.35
N VAL A 364 3.27 -13.07 27.08
CA VAL A 364 2.14 -13.51 26.25
C VAL A 364 1.53 -14.81 26.80
N LYS A 365 2.33 -15.80 27.21
CA LYS A 365 1.81 -17.01 27.89
C LYS A 365 1.02 -16.67 29.15
N ALA A 366 1.52 -15.75 29.97
CA ALA A 366 0.81 -15.32 31.17
C ALA A 366 -0.52 -14.62 30.84
N PHE A 367 -0.53 -13.78 29.79
CA PHE A 367 -1.73 -13.11 29.30
C PHE A 367 -2.77 -14.11 28.78
N VAL A 368 -2.38 -15.07 27.93
CA VAL A 368 -3.32 -16.05 27.39
C VAL A 368 -3.88 -16.96 28.50
N ARG A 369 -3.05 -17.37 29.48
CA ARG A 369 -3.55 -18.07 30.68
C ARG A 369 -4.56 -17.23 31.46
N HIS A 370 -4.34 -15.93 31.58
CA HIS A 370 -5.30 -15.02 32.21
C HIS A 370 -6.63 -14.98 31.43
N LEU A 371 -6.58 -14.87 30.09
CA LEU A 371 -7.77 -14.92 29.23
C LEU A 371 -8.60 -16.18 29.43
N LEU A 372 -7.94 -17.34 29.57
CA LEU A 372 -8.58 -18.64 29.77
C LEU A 372 -9.20 -18.83 31.17
N THR A 373 -8.80 -18.02 32.16
CA THR A 373 -9.16 -18.23 33.58
C THR A 373 -10.03 -17.13 34.18
N ARG A 374 -10.29 -16.03 33.45
CA ARG A 374 -11.11 -14.92 33.93
C ARG A 374 -12.58 -15.31 34.17
N PRO A 375 -13.31 -14.67 35.09
CA PRO A 375 -14.70 -15.02 35.41
C PRO A 375 -15.64 -15.04 34.19
N GLU A 376 -15.46 -14.08 33.27
CA GLU A 376 -16.27 -13.94 32.06
C GLU A 376 -16.20 -15.18 31.16
N SER A 377 -15.12 -15.97 31.25
CA SER A 377 -14.91 -17.21 30.48
C SER A 377 -15.97 -18.29 30.76
N ARG A 378 -16.68 -18.22 31.89
CA ARG A 378 -17.64 -19.25 32.34
C ARG A 378 -19.09 -18.85 32.18
N ASP A 379 -19.35 -17.55 32.11
CA ASP A 379 -20.70 -16.99 32.30
C ASP A 379 -21.31 -16.44 31.01
N VAL A 380 -20.55 -16.41 29.90
CA VAL A 380 -20.97 -15.85 28.60
C VAL A 380 -20.81 -16.91 27.50
N PRO A 381 -21.89 -17.40 26.85
CA PRO A 381 -21.80 -18.41 25.79
C PRO A 381 -20.90 -18.01 24.62
N GLU A 382 -20.86 -16.73 24.27
CA GLU A 382 -19.97 -16.20 23.24
C GLU A 382 -18.47 -16.30 23.63
N GLU A 383 -18.14 -16.30 24.93
CA GLU A 383 -16.78 -16.53 25.40
C GLU A 383 -16.37 -18.00 25.23
N GLU A 384 -17.29 -18.95 25.25
CA GLU A 384 -16.96 -20.37 25.01
C GLU A 384 -16.36 -20.57 23.61
N SER A 385 -16.94 -19.91 22.60
CA SER A 385 -16.43 -19.95 21.22
C SER A 385 -15.07 -19.26 21.10
N PHE A 386 -14.92 -18.09 21.74
CA PHE A 386 -13.64 -17.38 21.79
C PHE A 386 -12.53 -18.25 22.36
N LEU A 387 -12.78 -18.86 23.52
CA LEU A 387 -11.81 -19.66 24.25
C LEU A 387 -11.45 -20.94 23.50
N ALA A 388 -12.42 -21.55 22.80
CA ALA A 388 -12.14 -22.69 21.94
C ALA A 388 -11.15 -22.33 20.81
N MET A 389 -11.29 -21.15 20.20
CA MET A 389 -10.35 -20.67 19.19
C MET A 389 -8.96 -20.37 19.80
N VAL A 390 -8.92 -19.70 20.95
CA VAL A 390 -7.66 -19.46 21.69
C VAL A 390 -6.95 -20.76 22.06
N ILE A 391 -7.69 -21.78 22.50
CA ILE A 391 -7.12 -23.11 22.78
C ILE A 391 -6.55 -23.76 21.51
N SER A 392 -7.25 -23.63 20.38
CA SER A 392 -6.73 -24.11 19.08
C SER A 392 -5.40 -23.44 18.73
N ALA A 393 -5.34 -22.10 18.83
CA ALA A 393 -4.14 -21.33 18.55
C ALA A 393 -2.95 -21.74 19.44
N LEU A 394 -3.20 -22.01 20.73
CA LEU A 394 -2.18 -22.51 21.65
C LEU A 394 -1.67 -23.91 21.28
N LEU A 395 -2.56 -24.80 20.82
CA LEU A 395 -2.19 -26.14 20.37
C LEU A 395 -1.33 -26.06 19.11
N ASP A 396 -1.68 -25.20 18.16
CA ASP A 396 -0.91 -24.99 16.93
C ASP A 396 0.46 -24.37 17.21
N ALA A 397 0.59 -23.58 18.28
CA ALA A 397 1.83 -22.98 18.74
C ALA A 397 2.70 -23.87 19.65
N ASP A 398 2.30 -25.12 19.92
CA ASP A 398 2.93 -26.05 20.87
C ASP A 398 3.06 -25.50 22.31
N TRP A 399 2.14 -24.63 22.74
CA TRP A 399 2.11 -24.04 24.08
C TRP A 399 1.18 -24.82 25.01
N GLN A 400 1.58 -26.04 25.37
CA GLN A 400 0.74 -26.97 26.16
C GLN A 400 0.78 -26.72 27.69
N ASP A 401 1.79 -25.99 28.18
CA ASP A 401 1.96 -25.60 29.58
C ASP A 401 1.23 -24.28 29.90
#